data_AF-A0A3B8W869-F1
#
_entry.id   AF-A0A3B8W869-F1
#
_cell.length_a   1.000
_cell.length_b   1.000
_cell.length_c   1.000
_cell.angle_alpha   90.00
_cell.angle_beta   90.00
_cell.angle_gamma   90.00
#
_symmetry.space_group_name_H-M   'P 1'
#
loop_
_entity.id
_entity.type
_entity.pdbx_description
1 polymer ?
#
loop_
_entity_poly.entity_id
_entity_poly.type
_entity_poly.pdbx_seq_one_letter_code
_entity_poly.pdbx_strand_id
1 'polypeptide(L)'
;MLSEYYLEKFRCMLQSNRSNPSLNSVYLVGGAPDVAETVPVIMCGLLLLLACFNFTNTSIAISGKRLKEIGIRKVMGGMRYQLIIQFLGENLILCFFGLLAGLLMAEWLVPAYDNMWAWLELDLSYMENASFLFFLMALLMVTALVAGSYPALYITSFEPVSILKGKARFGGTNWFTRILLGGQFVISLLAIILGIAFYNNGKYQNEYDLGFSKRGIISAWVNNESGFNTYRDALASNKDIVQIAGTRHHVVNTWLNDPVKFESVEREVDIMEIGDGYMDVMDMTLVAGRKFVADSETDRKESVLVTEEFVKKFGWTDNPIGKRVVWMDTVQLYVIGVIKNIYSRALWAPVEPLMVRYVAKDKYQQVVIKTDPEKMASVDEFMQKKWKEVFPNTLYTGLWIDEQMRETNEINKNVSVMFGFLGFFAALMTAIGLFSLVTLNIEMKMKEIGIRKVLGASMANIAGVINFEFIVNLGIATVLGLTLGYFATDAIMAIIWEYYLDLNFQTMFSAVSLMLVIAFLAVGYKTISTALLNPTKTLRDE
;
A
#
# COMPACT_ATOMS: atom_id res chain seq x y z
N MET A 1 -7.94 23.85 -48.67
CA MET A 1 -6.57 23.84 -48.10
C MET A 1 -6.61 24.69 -46.85
N LEU A 2 -6.58 24.07 -45.69
CA LEU A 2 -6.39 24.72 -44.39
C LEU A 2 -4.88 24.88 -44.19
N SER A 3 -4.40 26.10 -44.05
CA SER A 3 -2.97 26.44 -44.16
C SER A 3 -2.22 26.43 -42.83
N GLU A 4 -2.88 26.42 -41.67
CA GLU A 4 -2.21 26.38 -40.37
C GLU A 4 -3.05 25.67 -39.30
N TYR A 5 -2.37 24.95 -38.40
CA TYR A 5 -2.93 24.44 -37.15
C TYR A 5 -2.25 25.18 -35.99
N TYR A 6 -3.00 25.53 -34.94
CA TYR A 6 -2.46 25.85 -33.63
C TYR A 6 -3.06 24.89 -32.61
N LEU A 7 -2.22 24.32 -31.76
CA LEU A 7 -2.66 23.46 -30.65
C LEU A 7 -3.21 24.33 -29.53
N GLU A 8 -4.53 24.31 -29.36
CA GLU A 8 -5.20 24.92 -28.21
C GLU A 8 -4.89 24.10 -26.94
N LYS A 9 -4.39 24.76 -25.89
CA LYS A 9 -4.08 24.10 -24.61
C LYS A 9 -5.38 23.71 -23.89
N PHE A 10 -5.68 22.42 -23.84
CA PHE A 10 -6.64 21.87 -22.89
C PHE A 10 -6.14 22.15 -21.45
N ARG A 11 -6.77 23.11 -20.76
CA ARG A 11 -6.53 23.40 -19.34
C ARG A 11 -7.42 22.49 -18.50
N CYS A 12 -6.94 21.27 -18.21
CA CYS A 12 -7.16 20.51 -16.98
C CYS A 12 -6.67 19.06 -17.17
N MET A 13 -6.00 18.54 -16.14
CA MET A 13 -5.43 17.20 -15.93
C MET A 13 -3.93 17.04 -16.23
N LEU A 14 -3.22 16.59 -15.17
CA LEU A 14 -1.81 16.18 -15.01
C LEU A 14 -0.77 16.65 -16.05
N GLN A 15 0.22 17.42 -15.59
CA GLN A 15 1.47 17.62 -16.32
C GLN A 15 2.35 16.36 -16.21
N SER A 16 2.24 15.46 -17.19
CA SER A 16 3.35 14.57 -17.55
C SER A 16 4.38 15.40 -18.32
N ASN A 17 5.63 15.44 -17.85
CA ASN A 17 6.69 16.29 -18.35
C ASN A 17 7.03 15.99 -19.83
N ARG A 18 6.94 17.01 -20.69
CA ARG A 18 7.31 16.98 -22.13
C ARG A 18 8.80 17.26 -22.39
N SER A 19 9.59 17.58 -21.37
CA SER A 19 10.99 18.00 -21.54
C SER A 19 12.01 16.87 -21.43
N ASN A 20 11.61 15.68 -20.97
CA ASN A 20 12.46 14.50 -20.93
C ASN A 20 11.60 13.24 -21.16
N PRO A 21 11.26 12.90 -22.42
CA PRO A 21 10.50 11.69 -22.67
C PRO A 21 11.40 10.51 -22.31
N SER A 22 11.16 9.86 -21.16
CA SER A 22 11.67 8.52 -20.96
C SER A 22 11.02 7.64 -22.05
N LEU A 23 11.81 7.31 -23.07
CA LEU A 23 11.43 6.46 -24.21
C LEU A 23 11.10 5.01 -23.79
N ASN A 24 11.04 4.73 -22.48
CA ASN A 24 10.74 3.42 -21.92
C ASN A 24 9.23 3.14 -21.82
N SER A 25 8.35 4.13 -22.02
CA SER A 25 6.91 3.90 -22.14
C SER A 25 6.52 3.77 -23.61
N VAL A 26 6.51 2.54 -24.12
CA VAL A 26 6.00 2.23 -25.48
C VAL A 26 4.47 2.39 -25.55
N TYR A 27 3.80 2.66 -24.43
CA TYR A 27 2.35 2.82 -24.37
C TYR A 27 1.96 4.12 -23.66
N LEU A 28 1.10 4.91 -24.30
CA LEU A 28 0.35 6.03 -23.71
C LEU A 28 -0.68 5.48 -22.70
N VAL A 29 -0.20 4.94 -21.57
CA VAL A 29 -1.07 4.39 -20.52
C VAL A 29 -1.11 5.39 -19.36
N GLY A 30 -2.30 5.97 -19.15
CA GLY A 30 -2.78 6.45 -17.85
C GLY A 30 -2.06 7.66 -17.23
N GLY A 31 -2.79 8.45 -16.43
CA GLY A 31 -2.14 9.30 -15.42
C GLY A 31 -1.44 8.45 -14.35
N ALA A 32 -0.85 9.10 -13.34
CA ALA A 32 -0.35 8.38 -12.16
C ALA A 32 -1.47 7.45 -11.65
N PRO A 33 -1.16 6.18 -11.30
CA PRO A 33 -2.18 5.27 -10.78
C PRO A 33 -2.92 5.94 -9.60
N ASP A 34 -4.25 5.86 -9.55
CA ASP A 34 -5.07 6.48 -8.49
C ASP A 34 -4.59 6.13 -7.07
N VAL A 35 -3.94 4.97 -6.96
CA VAL A 35 -3.29 4.44 -5.76
C VAL A 35 -2.14 5.33 -5.26
N ALA A 36 -1.33 5.88 -6.17
CA ALA A 36 -0.20 6.74 -5.87
C ALA A 36 -0.64 8.12 -5.35
N GLU A 37 -1.89 8.52 -5.55
CA GLU A 37 -2.45 9.77 -5.01
C GLU A 37 -3.28 9.52 -3.73
N THR A 38 -4.13 8.49 -3.74
CA THR A 38 -5.12 8.26 -2.68
C THR A 38 -4.48 7.71 -1.40
N VAL A 39 -3.54 6.76 -1.53
CA VAL A 39 -2.89 6.11 -0.38
C VAL A 39 -2.09 7.10 0.48
N PRO A 40 -1.21 7.97 -0.07
CA PRO A 40 -0.50 8.97 0.73
C PRO A 40 -1.43 9.90 1.50
N VAL A 41 -2.54 10.33 0.90
CA VAL A 41 -3.49 11.26 1.56
C VAL A 41 -4.11 10.62 2.80
N ILE A 42 -4.55 9.37 2.69
CA ILE A 42 -5.09 8.60 3.82
C ILE A 42 -4.01 8.44 4.90
N MET A 43 -2.80 8.04 4.51
CA MET A 43 -1.68 7.87 5.45
C MET A 43 -1.33 9.16 6.18
N CYS A 44 -1.20 10.28 5.46
CA CYS A 44 -0.89 11.59 6.03
C CYS A 44 -1.97 12.03 7.03
N GLY A 45 -3.25 11.81 6.70
CA GLY A 45 -4.35 12.09 7.62
C GLY A 45 -4.27 11.28 8.93
N LEU A 46 -4.01 9.97 8.83
CA LEU A 46 -3.86 9.09 10.00
C LEU A 46 -2.64 9.47 10.85
N LEU A 47 -1.49 9.75 10.22
CA LEU A 47 -0.26 10.17 10.92
C LEU A 47 -0.45 11.52 11.61
N LEU A 48 -1.12 12.48 10.96
CA LEU A 48 -1.40 13.78 11.54
C LEU A 48 -2.31 13.66 12.77
N LEU A 49 -3.36 12.84 12.69
CA LEU A 49 -4.24 12.57 13.84
C LEU A 49 -3.47 11.93 15.00
N LEU A 50 -2.62 10.93 14.71
CA LEU A 50 -1.76 10.30 15.71
C LEU A 50 -0.82 11.30 16.38
N ALA A 51 -0.16 12.14 15.58
CA ALA A 51 0.75 13.17 16.06
C ALA A 51 0.02 14.20 16.93
N CYS A 52 -1.14 14.69 16.49
CA CYS A 52 -1.97 15.63 17.25
C CYS A 52 -2.42 15.04 18.59
N PHE A 53 -2.90 13.79 18.61
CA PHE A 53 -3.35 13.15 19.86
C PHE A 53 -2.17 12.90 20.81
N ASN A 54 -1.05 12.41 20.29
CA ASN A 54 0.15 12.19 21.10
C ASN A 54 0.70 13.51 21.68
N PHE A 55 0.76 14.55 20.84
CA PHE A 55 1.21 15.86 21.29
C PHE A 55 0.25 16.47 22.31
N THR A 56 -1.06 16.34 22.14
CA THR A 56 -2.06 16.76 23.15
C THR A 56 -1.82 16.05 24.49
N ASN A 57 -1.67 14.72 24.46
CA ASN A 57 -1.41 13.90 25.65
C ASN A 57 -0.11 14.32 26.36
N THR A 58 0.95 14.56 25.59
CA THR A 58 2.25 15.01 26.10
C THR A 58 2.19 16.44 26.65
N SER A 59 1.47 17.35 25.99
CA SER A 59 1.26 18.72 26.45
C SER A 59 0.47 18.76 27.75
N ILE A 60 -0.60 17.96 27.88
CA ILE A 60 -1.31 17.78 29.17
C ILE A 60 -0.31 17.36 30.25
N ALA A 61 0.58 16.40 29.94
CA ALA A 61 1.58 15.91 30.87
C ALA A 61 2.50 17.02 31.41
N ILE A 62 3.09 17.78 30.49
CA ILE A 62 4.07 18.82 30.83
C ILE A 62 3.40 19.96 31.59
N SER A 63 2.22 20.38 31.16
CA SER A 63 1.52 21.51 31.78
C SER A 63 1.02 21.22 33.20
N GLY A 64 0.77 19.94 33.53
CA GLY A 64 0.50 19.52 34.90
C GLY A 64 1.60 19.94 35.89
N LYS A 65 2.87 19.92 35.47
CA LYS A 65 4.01 20.34 36.31
C LYS A 65 4.02 21.84 36.61
N ARG A 66 3.36 22.65 35.78
CA ARG A 66 3.30 24.12 35.89
C ARG A 66 2.04 24.62 36.60
N LEU A 67 1.23 23.73 37.17
CA LEU A 67 -0.03 24.10 37.85
C LEU A 67 0.17 25.06 39.04
N LYS A 68 1.19 24.83 39.88
CA LYS A 68 1.49 25.71 41.03
C LYS A 68 1.83 27.13 40.57
N GLU A 69 2.64 27.24 39.53
CA GLU A 69 3.01 28.52 38.90
C GLU A 69 1.77 29.27 38.37
N ILE A 70 0.89 28.57 37.64
CA ILE A 70 -0.35 29.14 37.09
C ILE A 70 -1.31 29.57 38.22
N GLY A 71 -1.41 28.78 39.27
CA GLY A 71 -2.20 29.10 40.46
C GLY A 71 -1.74 30.39 41.14
N ILE A 72 -0.42 30.55 41.32
CA ILE A 72 0.18 31.76 41.91
C ILE A 72 -0.12 32.98 41.02
N ARG A 73 0.07 32.89 39.70
CA ARG A 73 -0.20 34.01 38.79
C ARG A 73 -1.65 34.47 38.79
N LYS A 74 -2.62 33.54 38.87
CA LYS A 74 -4.05 33.90 38.98
C LYS A 74 -4.35 34.62 40.29
N VAL A 75 -3.74 34.18 41.40
CA VAL A 75 -3.89 34.86 42.71
C VAL A 75 -3.27 36.26 42.69
N MET A 76 -2.18 36.44 41.93
CA MET A 76 -1.55 37.75 41.70
C MET A 76 -2.29 38.64 40.68
N GLY A 77 -3.50 38.27 40.24
CA GLY A 77 -4.33 39.08 39.35
C GLY A 77 -4.21 38.77 37.85
N GLY A 78 -3.51 37.70 37.46
CA GLY A 78 -3.42 37.28 36.07
C GLY A 78 -4.78 36.85 35.50
N MET A 79 -5.22 37.47 34.41
CA MET A 79 -6.48 37.15 33.75
C MET A 79 -6.40 35.83 32.99
N ARG A 80 -7.49 35.05 32.98
CA ARG A 80 -7.57 33.73 32.32
C ARG A 80 -7.17 33.78 30.84
N TYR A 81 -7.60 34.81 30.12
CA TYR A 81 -7.30 34.98 28.70
C TYR A 81 -5.81 35.22 28.41
N GLN A 82 -5.09 35.93 29.29
CA GLN A 82 -3.64 36.15 29.16
C GLN A 82 -2.87 34.83 29.24
N LEU A 83 -3.29 33.94 30.15
CA LEU A 83 -2.70 32.61 30.30
C LEU A 83 -2.99 31.71 29.09
N ILE A 84 -4.20 31.80 28.52
CA ILE A 84 -4.58 31.05 27.32
C ILE A 84 -3.73 31.49 26.12
N ILE A 85 -3.60 32.80 25.86
CA ILE A 85 -2.77 33.31 24.76
C ILE A 85 -1.32 32.90 24.95
N GLN A 86 -0.76 33.06 26.15
CA GLN A 86 0.63 32.69 26.41
C GLN A 86 0.84 31.20 26.09
N PHE A 87 -0.05 30.33 26.57
CA PHE A 87 0.08 28.90 26.38
C PHE A 87 -0.11 28.48 24.92
N LEU A 88 -1.06 29.07 24.20
CA LEU A 88 -1.23 28.85 22.77
C LEU A 88 -0.03 29.38 21.96
N GLY A 89 0.56 30.50 22.36
CA GLY A 89 1.78 31.04 21.75
C GLY A 89 3.00 30.14 21.97
N GLU A 90 3.18 29.60 23.17
CA GLU A 90 4.24 28.61 23.47
C GLU A 90 4.06 27.34 22.60
N ASN A 91 2.83 26.83 22.46
CA ASN A 91 2.55 25.69 21.57
C ASN A 91 2.76 26.02 20.09
N LEU A 92 2.35 27.22 19.64
CA LEU A 92 2.54 27.64 18.25
C LEU A 92 4.03 27.69 17.91
N ILE A 93 4.88 28.19 18.81
CA ILE A 93 6.34 28.20 18.62
C ILE A 93 6.89 26.77 18.53
N LEU A 94 6.44 25.86 19.40
CA LEU A 94 6.85 24.45 19.34
C LEU A 94 6.41 23.77 18.03
N CYS A 95 5.17 24.00 17.61
CA CYS A 95 4.66 23.50 16.33
C CYS A 95 5.42 24.11 15.13
N PHE A 96 5.84 25.38 15.22
CA PHE A 96 6.64 26.03 14.19
C PHE A 96 8.01 25.38 14.04
N PHE A 97 8.70 25.10 15.15
CA PHE A 97 9.96 24.32 15.08
C PHE A 97 9.74 22.89 14.58
N GLY A 98 8.60 22.27 14.94
CA GLY A 98 8.20 20.97 14.39
C GLY A 98 7.98 21.01 12.88
N LEU A 99 7.34 22.06 12.37
CA LEU A 99 7.14 22.29 10.94
C LEU A 99 8.49 22.46 10.23
N LEU A 100 9.41 23.28 10.77
CA LEU A 100 10.74 23.45 10.20
C LEU A 100 11.51 22.12 10.14
N ALA A 101 11.48 21.34 11.23
CA ALA A 101 12.08 20.00 11.24
C ALA A 101 11.42 19.07 10.20
N GLY A 102 10.09 19.14 10.06
CA GLY A 102 9.34 18.40 9.05
C GLY A 102 9.73 18.78 7.62
N LEU A 103 9.92 20.06 7.33
CA LEU A 103 10.41 20.55 6.03
C LEU A 103 11.84 20.06 5.75
N LEU A 104 12.73 20.09 6.75
CA LEU A 104 14.07 19.53 6.61
C LEU A 104 14.06 18.02 6.33
N MET A 105 13.13 17.28 6.95
CA MET A 105 12.93 15.85 6.65
C MET A 105 12.31 15.65 5.26
N ALA A 106 11.47 16.58 4.80
CA ALA A 106 10.83 16.51 3.48
C ALA A 106 11.85 16.56 2.34
N GLU A 107 12.96 17.30 2.50
CA GLU A 107 14.09 17.30 1.54
C GLU A 107 14.66 15.90 1.26
N TRP A 108 14.50 14.95 2.19
CA TRP A 108 14.97 13.58 2.01
C TRP A 108 13.83 12.62 1.67
N LEU A 109 12.67 12.80 2.31
CA LEU A 109 11.51 11.92 2.14
C LEU A 109 10.81 12.12 0.80
N VAL A 110 10.77 13.34 0.27
CA VAL A 110 10.11 13.64 -1.00
C VAL A 110 10.89 13.05 -2.16
N PRO A 111 12.24 13.23 -2.28
CA PRO A 111 13.01 12.50 -3.28
C PRO A 111 12.95 10.98 -3.09
N ALA A 112 12.90 10.49 -1.85
CA ALA A 112 12.73 9.07 -1.61
C ALA A 112 11.39 8.54 -2.14
N TYR A 113 10.30 9.30 -1.98
CA TYR A 113 8.99 8.98 -2.53
C TYR A 113 8.95 9.11 -4.05
N ASP A 114 9.57 10.15 -4.60
CA ASP A 114 9.69 10.38 -6.04
C ASP A 114 10.37 9.19 -6.73
N ASN A 115 11.51 8.74 -6.19
CA ASN A 115 12.25 7.57 -6.69
C ASN A 115 11.48 6.24 -6.59
N MET A 116 10.35 6.18 -5.88
CA MET A 116 9.50 4.99 -5.88
C MET A 116 8.73 4.87 -7.20
N TRP A 117 8.43 5.98 -7.88
CA TRP A 117 7.55 6.00 -9.04
C TRP A 117 8.29 6.51 -10.27
N ALA A 118 8.51 5.65 -11.27
CA ALA A 118 9.31 5.99 -12.44
C ALA A 118 8.75 7.14 -13.32
N TRP A 119 7.48 7.48 -13.14
CA TRP A 119 6.76 8.53 -13.88
C TRP A 119 6.45 9.77 -13.04
N LEU A 120 6.85 9.79 -11.76
CA LEU A 120 6.61 10.93 -10.89
C LEU A 120 7.86 11.81 -10.89
N GLU A 121 7.64 13.13 -10.94
CA GLU A 121 8.66 14.13 -10.70
C GLU A 121 8.09 15.14 -9.71
N LEU A 122 8.50 15.05 -8.44
CA LEU A 122 8.12 15.99 -7.38
C LEU A 122 9.19 17.05 -7.19
N ASP A 123 8.83 18.30 -7.44
CA ASP A 123 9.65 19.46 -7.09
C ASP A 123 9.10 20.18 -5.86
N LEU A 124 9.99 20.52 -4.91
CA LEU A 124 9.67 21.24 -3.70
C LEU A 124 9.85 22.75 -3.91
N SER A 125 8.97 23.34 -4.70
CA SER A 125 9.00 24.77 -4.98
C SER A 125 8.31 25.57 -3.86
N TYR A 126 9.00 25.75 -2.73
CA TYR A 126 8.44 26.43 -1.54
C TYR A 126 7.97 27.87 -1.81
N MET A 127 8.71 28.63 -2.62
CA MET A 127 8.43 30.05 -2.85
C MET A 127 7.51 30.29 -4.05
N GLU A 128 7.51 29.38 -5.03
CA GLU A 128 6.78 29.55 -6.29
C GLU A 128 5.32 29.09 -6.19
N ASN A 129 5.03 28.17 -5.26
CA ASN A 129 3.69 27.64 -5.07
C ASN A 129 2.98 28.27 -3.86
N ALA A 130 2.23 29.35 -4.12
CA ALA A 130 1.46 30.05 -3.07
C ALA A 130 0.43 29.15 -2.35
N SER A 131 -0.15 28.17 -3.06
CA SER A 131 -1.10 27.22 -2.48
C SER A 131 -0.43 26.31 -1.45
N PHE A 132 0.81 25.88 -1.72
CA PHE A 132 1.58 25.06 -0.79
C PHE A 132 1.96 25.85 0.48
N LEU A 133 2.37 27.11 0.36
CA LEU A 133 2.62 27.97 1.52
C LEU A 133 1.37 28.20 2.37
N PHE A 134 0.22 28.43 1.72
CA PHE A 134 -1.05 28.56 2.42
C PHE A 134 -1.39 27.26 3.16
N PHE A 135 -1.17 26.10 2.54
CA PHE A 135 -1.35 24.80 3.18
C PHE A 135 -0.44 24.63 4.41
N LEU A 136 0.85 24.97 4.32
CA LEU A 136 1.78 24.87 5.46
C LEU A 136 1.38 25.79 6.62
N MET A 137 0.94 27.03 6.33
CA MET A 137 0.42 27.94 7.35
C MET A 137 -0.87 27.42 7.98
N ALA A 138 -1.79 26.90 7.17
CA ALA A 138 -3.03 26.30 7.66
C ALA A 138 -2.73 25.08 8.55
N LEU A 139 -1.81 24.21 8.13
CA LEU A 139 -1.37 23.04 8.89
C LEU A 139 -0.78 23.44 10.25
N LEU A 140 0.10 24.45 10.29
CA LEU A 140 0.67 24.97 11.54
C LEU A 140 -0.41 25.48 12.49
N MET A 141 -1.34 26.29 11.97
CA MET A 141 -2.42 26.86 12.78
C MET A 141 -3.37 25.78 13.30
N VAL A 142 -3.79 24.85 12.43
CA VAL A 142 -4.69 23.75 12.81
C VAL A 142 -4.03 22.83 13.83
N THR A 143 -2.77 22.44 13.65
CA THR A 143 -2.07 21.55 14.60
C THR A 143 -1.86 22.21 15.95
N ALA A 144 -1.41 23.48 15.98
CA ALA A 144 -1.23 24.24 17.22
C ALA A 144 -2.57 24.44 17.97
N LEU A 145 -3.65 24.68 17.24
CA LEU A 145 -4.98 24.77 17.82
C LEU A 145 -5.45 23.41 18.35
N VAL A 146 -5.48 22.36 17.53
CA VAL A 146 -5.98 21.04 17.94
C VAL A 146 -5.23 20.52 19.16
N ALA A 147 -3.90 20.64 19.19
CA ALA A 147 -3.12 20.11 20.29
C ALA A 147 -3.02 21.03 21.52
N GLY A 148 -2.99 22.35 21.31
CA GLY A 148 -2.81 23.34 22.37
C GLY A 148 -4.10 23.81 23.04
N SER A 149 -5.24 23.78 22.33
CA SER A 149 -6.52 24.31 22.82
C SER A 149 -6.98 23.61 24.09
N TYR A 150 -6.91 22.28 24.11
CA TYR A 150 -7.44 21.52 25.23
C TYR A 150 -6.65 21.76 26.54
N PRO A 151 -5.31 21.60 26.59
CA PRO A 151 -4.57 21.93 27.80
C PRO A 151 -4.73 23.41 28.17
N ALA A 152 -4.75 24.34 27.21
CA ALA A 152 -4.93 25.78 27.49
C ALA A 152 -6.26 26.05 28.21
N LEU A 153 -7.38 25.56 27.66
CA LEU A 153 -8.71 25.83 28.20
C LEU A 153 -8.98 25.07 29.49
N TYR A 154 -8.54 23.81 29.56
CA TYR A 154 -8.75 22.93 30.70
C TYR A 154 -7.92 23.39 31.91
N ILE A 155 -6.63 23.66 31.74
CA ILE A 155 -5.73 24.02 32.85
C ILE A 155 -6.04 25.42 33.38
N THR A 156 -6.38 26.35 32.48
CA THR A 156 -6.77 27.70 32.90
C THR A 156 -8.17 27.77 33.50
N SER A 157 -8.95 26.67 33.52
CA SER A 157 -10.27 26.64 34.17
C SER A 157 -10.21 26.37 35.68
N PHE A 158 -9.11 25.80 36.20
CA PHE A 158 -9.02 25.39 37.61
C PHE A 158 -8.99 26.59 38.57
N GLU A 159 -9.73 26.46 39.68
CA GLU A 159 -9.73 27.42 40.77
C GLU A 159 -8.41 27.37 41.54
N PRO A 160 -7.74 28.52 41.80
CA PRO A 160 -6.45 28.56 42.51
C PRO A 160 -6.49 27.88 43.89
N VAL A 161 -7.62 27.97 44.58
CA VAL A 161 -7.84 27.36 45.90
C VAL A 161 -7.76 25.83 45.85
N SER A 162 -8.26 25.21 44.77
CA SER A 162 -8.22 23.76 44.58
C SER A 162 -6.80 23.26 44.26
N ILE A 163 -6.01 24.06 43.54
CA ILE A 163 -4.62 23.78 43.17
C ILE A 163 -3.72 23.87 44.42
N LEU A 164 -3.83 24.94 45.20
CA LEU A 164 -2.99 25.19 46.37
C LEU A 164 -3.29 24.23 47.54
N LYS A 165 -4.53 23.74 47.66
CA LYS A 165 -4.90 22.71 48.64
C LYS A 165 -4.58 21.27 48.21
N GLY A 166 -3.96 21.08 47.04
CA GLY A 166 -3.63 19.74 46.52
C GLY A 166 -4.84 18.85 46.22
N LYS A 167 -6.06 19.43 46.13
CA LYS A 167 -7.30 18.71 45.83
C LYS A 167 -7.58 18.61 44.33
N ALA A 168 -6.87 19.39 43.51
CA ALA A 168 -6.96 19.33 42.07
C ALA A 168 -6.45 17.96 41.57
N ARG A 169 -7.39 17.07 41.20
CA ARG A 169 -7.09 15.80 40.53
C ARG A 169 -6.71 16.10 39.08
N PHE A 170 -5.43 16.30 38.83
CA PHE A 170 -4.90 16.32 37.47
C PHE A 170 -4.63 14.89 37.02
N GLY A 171 -4.59 14.62 35.70
CA GLY A 171 -4.05 13.41 35.07
C GLY A 171 -4.69 12.05 35.44
N GLY A 172 -4.80 11.15 34.47
CA GLY A 172 -5.12 9.73 34.73
C GLY A 172 -6.60 9.34 34.76
N THR A 173 -7.50 10.18 35.29
CA THR A 173 -8.90 9.78 35.52
C THR A 173 -9.96 10.62 34.81
N ASN A 174 -9.60 11.66 34.04
CA ASN A 174 -10.60 12.46 33.33
C ASN A 174 -11.07 11.74 32.04
N TRP A 175 -12.39 11.71 31.81
CA TRP A 175 -13.03 11.00 30.70
C TRP A 175 -12.45 11.38 29.33
N PHE A 176 -12.15 12.66 29.12
CA PHE A 176 -11.59 13.15 27.85
C PHE A 176 -10.19 12.59 27.55
N THR A 177 -9.28 12.59 28.55
CA THR A 177 -7.93 12.02 28.37
C THR A 177 -8.01 10.53 28.07
N ARG A 178 -8.98 9.80 28.67
CA ARG A 178 -9.22 8.40 28.35
C ARG A 178 -9.71 8.19 26.92
N ILE A 179 -10.63 9.02 26.43
CA ILE A 179 -11.07 8.98 25.03
C ILE A 179 -9.91 9.28 24.08
N LEU A 180 -9.13 10.33 24.34
CA LEU A 180 -8.05 10.73 23.45
C LEU A 180 -6.95 9.65 23.36
N LEU A 181 -6.66 9.00 24.48
CA LEU A 181 -5.83 7.79 24.55
C LEU A 181 -6.41 6.60 23.82
N GLY A 182 -7.70 6.32 24.06
CA GLY A 182 -8.40 5.20 23.43
C GLY A 182 -8.40 5.37 21.92
N GLY A 183 -8.72 6.58 21.44
CA GLY A 183 -8.67 6.96 20.04
C GLY A 183 -7.28 6.82 19.44
N GLN A 184 -6.23 7.25 20.16
CA GLN A 184 -4.85 7.02 19.71
C GLN A 184 -4.55 5.53 19.54
N PHE A 185 -4.90 4.67 20.51
CA PHE A 185 -4.70 3.22 20.39
C PHE A 185 -5.52 2.62 19.25
N VAL A 186 -6.76 3.06 19.06
CA VAL A 186 -7.60 2.61 17.94
C VAL A 186 -6.93 2.94 16.62
N ILE A 187 -6.50 4.19 16.41
CA ILE A 187 -5.84 4.63 15.17
C ILE A 187 -4.51 3.90 14.98
N SER A 188 -3.74 3.70 16.05
CA SER A 188 -2.48 2.98 15.97
C SER A 188 -2.68 1.50 15.63
N LEU A 189 -3.71 0.84 16.18
CA LEU A 189 -4.01 -0.55 15.89
C LEU A 189 -4.48 -0.69 14.44
N LEU A 190 -5.35 0.21 14.00
CA LEU A 190 -5.79 0.30 12.61
C LEU A 190 -4.59 0.45 11.66
N ALA A 191 -3.66 1.36 11.96
CA ALA A 191 -2.47 1.58 11.16
C ALA A 191 -1.54 0.36 11.11
N ILE A 192 -1.37 -0.36 12.22
CA ILE A 192 -0.58 -1.61 12.26
C ILE A 192 -1.27 -2.72 11.46
N ILE A 193 -2.61 -2.86 11.59
CA ILE A 193 -3.38 -3.84 10.82
C ILE A 193 -3.22 -3.56 9.32
N LEU A 194 -3.41 -2.31 8.89
CA LEU A 194 -3.17 -1.91 7.49
C LEU A 194 -1.75 -2.25 7.05
N GLY A 195 -0.74 -1.89 7.84
CA GLY A 195 0.67 -2.22 7.56
C GLY A 195 0.89 -3.70 7.25
N ILE A 196 0.42 -4.58 8.12
CA ILE A 196 0.60 -6.03 7.97
C ILE A 196 -0.26 -6.59 6.83
N ALA A 197 -1.52 -6.14 6.72
CA ALA A 197 -2.45 -6.62 5.70
C ALA A 197 -1.97 -6.27 4.29
N PHE A 198 -1.51 -5.02 4.07
CA PHE A 198 -0.99 -4.60 2.78
C PHE A 198 0.31 -5.32 2.41
N TYR A 199 1.20 -5.56 3.38
CA TYR A 199 2.38 -6.39 3.16
C TYR A 199 2.01 -7.83 2.73
N ASN A 200 1.05 -8.45 3.43
CA ASN A 200 0.58 -9.79 3.11
C ASN A 200 -0.12 -9.83 1.73
N ASN A 201 -0.90 -8.81 1.40
CA ASN A 201 -1.53 -8.69 0.09
C ASN A 201 -0.47 -8.52 -1.01
N GLY A 202 0.56 -7.68 -0.81
CA GLY A 202 1.65 -7.53 -1.77
C GLY A 202 2.40 -8.85 -2.03
N LYS A 203 2.58 -9.68 -1.01
CA LYS A 203 3.12 -11.05 -1.16
C LYS A 203 2.17 -11.94 -1.95
N TYR A 204 0.88 -11.95 -1.59
CA TYR A 204 -0.16 -12.69 -2.29
C TYR A 204 -0.21 -12.35 -3.78
N GLN A 205 -0.18 -11.06 -4.13
CA GLN A 205 -0.17 -10.55 -5.50
C GLN A 205 1.03 -11.08 -6.32
N ASN A 206 2.22 -11.09 -5.72
CA ASN A 206 3.43 -11.59 -6.38
C ASN A 206 3.40 -13.11 -6.61
N GLU A 207 2.93 -13.86 -5.62
CA GLU A 207 2.89 -15.33 -5.64
C GLU A 207 1.64 -15.89 -6.33
N TYR A 208 0.65 -15.05 -6.65
CA TYR A 208 -0.58 -15.49 -7.29
C TYR A 208 -0.32 -16.12 -8.66
N ASP A 209 -0.98 -17.26 -8.88
CA ASP A 209 -0.94 -17.97 -10.15
C ASP A 209 -1.83 -17.24 -11.17
N LEU A 210 -1.17 -16.55 -12.11
CA LEU A 210 -1.83 -15.79 -13.16
C LEU A 210 -2.34 -16.65 -14.32
N GLY A 211 -2.19 -17.99 -14.24
CA GLY A 211 -2.53 -18.92 -15.32
C GLY A 211 -1.45 -19.09 -16.38
N PHE A 212 -0.29 -18.45 -16.20
CA PHE A 212 0.89 -18.57 -17.07
C PHE A 212 2.19 -18.31 -16.28
N SER A 213 3.32 -18.79 -16.80
CA SER A 213 4.65 -18.53 -16.23
C SER A 213 5.16 -17.14 -16.62
N LYS A 214 5.60 -16.39 -15.61
CA LYS A 214 6.23 -15.06 -15.76
C LYS A 214 7.77 -15.14 -15.86
N ARG A 215 8.37 -16.17 -15.26
CA ARG A 215 9.83 -16.28 -15.06
C ARG A 215 10.48 -17.13 -16.15
N GLY A 216 11.64 -16.70 -16.62
CA GLY A 216 12.42 -17.44 -17.63
C GLY A 216 11.80 -17.40 -19.03
N ILE A 217 10.94 -16.42 -19.33
CA ILE A 217 10.36 -16.22 -20.65
C ILE A 217 10.91 -14.95 -21.29
N ILE A 218 11.47 -15.10 -22.48
CA ILE A 218 11.94 -13.98 -23.31
C ILE A 218 11.13 -14.00 -24.60
N SER A 219 10.62 -12.83 -25.00
CA SER A 219 9.93 -12.64 -26.28
C SER A 219 10.71 -11.67 -27.15
N ALA A 220 10.65 -11.85 -28.47
CA ALA A 220 11.19 -10.89 -29.43
C ALA A 220 10.26 -10.80 -30.65
N TRP A 221 10.07 -9.59 -31.17
CA TRP A 221 9.22 -9.37 -32.33
C TRP A 221 9.88 -9.88 -33.60
N VAL A 222 9.13 -10.60 -34.42
CA VAL A 222 9.52 -11.08 -35.75
C VAL A 222 8.49 -10.61 -36.79
N ASN A 223 8.94 -10.25 -37.99
CA ASN A 223 8.07 -9.58 -38.96
C ASN A 223 7.17 -10.53 -39.78
N ASN A 224 7.54 -11.82 -39.87
CA ASN A 224 6.84 -12.84 -40.67
C ASN A 224 7.35 -14.26 -40.35
N GLU A 225 6.73 -15.27 -40.96
CA GLU A 225 7.14 -16.68 -40.86
C GLU A 225 8.61 -16.92 -41.19
N SER A 226 9.13 -16.31 -42.26
CA SER A 226 10.53 -16.49 -42.66
C SER A 226 11.47 -15.99 -41.56
N GLY A 227 11.15 -14.85 -40.95
CA GLY A 227 11.89 -14.29 -39.82
C GLY A 227 11.83 -15.23 -38.62
N PHE A 228 10.64 -15.71 -38.27
CA PHE A 228 10.46 -16.68 -37.18
C PHE A 228 11.31 -17.95 -37.40
N ASN A 229 11.18 -18.60 -38.56
CA ASN A 229 11.88 -19.84 -38.85
C ASN A 229 13.41 -19.64 -38.82
N THR A 230 13.91 -18.59 -39.46
CA THR A 230 15.36 -18.31 -39.51
C THR A 230 15.91 -18.07 -38.11
N TYR A 231 15.18 -17.32 -37.28
CA TYR A 231 15.64 -17.01 -35.93
C TYR A 231 15.53 -18.22 -34.99
N ARG A 232 14.42 -18.96 -35.03
CA ARG A 232 14.25 -20.23 -34.31
C ARG A 232 15.41 -21.19 -34.59
N ASP A 233 15.78 -21.36 -35.87
CA ASP A 233 16.83 -22.29 -36.27
C ASP A 233 18.21 -21.81 -35.78
N ALA A 234 18.46 -20.50 -35.77
CA ALA A 234 19.69 -19.93 -35.19
C ALA A 234 19.76 -20.15 -33.66
N LEU A 235 18.60 -20.09 -32.98
CA LEU A 235 18.49 -20.27 -31.53
C LEU A 235 18.60 -21.73 -31.10
N ALA A 236 18.21 -22.69 -31.96
CA ALA A 236 18.19 -24.12 -31.65
C ALA A 236 19.56 -24.71 -31.22
N SER A 237 20.66 -24.00 -31.48
CA SER A 237 22.01 -24.40 -31.06
C SER A 237 22.30 -24.20 -29.57
N ASN A 238 21.51 -23.38 -28.86
CA ASN A 238 21.70 -23.13 -27.44
C ASN A 238 20.90 -24.12 -26.58
N LYS A 239 21.60 -24.93 -25.78
CA LYS A 239 21.01 -25.95 -24.90
C LYS A 239 20.28 -25.38 -23.69
N ASP A 240 20.54 -24.11 -23.36
CA ASP A 240 19.88 -23.43 -22.24
C ASP A 240 18.46 -22.96 -22.61
N ILE A 241 18.13 -22.93 -23.90
CA ILE A 241 16.78 -22.72 -24.40
C ILE A 241 16.02 -24.04 -24.33
N VAL A 242 15.03 -24.10 -23.43
CA VAL A 242 14.24 -25.31 -23.15
C VAL A 242 13.16 -25.51 -24.22
N GLN A 243 12.47 -24.44 -24.62
CA GLN A 243 11.42 -24.47 -25.63
C GLN A 243 11.38 -23.15 -26.42
N ILE A 244 10.91 -23.24 -27.67
CA ILE A 244 10.70 -22.10 -28.56
C ILE A 244 9.31 -22.23 -29.18
N ALA A 245 8.52 -21.17 -29.13
CA ALA A 245 7.20 -21.07 -29.74
C ALA A 245 7.10 -19.79 -30.58
N GLY A 246 6.21 -19.82 -31.56
CA GLY A 246 5.80 -18.63 -32.29
C GLY A 246 4.40 -18.22 -31.89
N THR A 247 4.11 -16.91 -31.89
CA THR A 247 2.77 -16.42 -31.60
C THR A 247 2.48 -15.15 -32.38
N ARG A 248 1.19 -14.87 -32.60
CA ARG A 248 0.74 -13.56 -33.08
C ARG A 248 0.48 -12.63 -31.90
N HIS A 249 -0.23 -13.14 -30.89
CA HIS A 249 -0.59 -12.39 -29.70
C HIS A 249 0.19 -12.89 -28.48
N HIS A 250 0.65 -11.98 -27.63
CA HIS A 250 1.33 -12.33 -26.40
C HIS A 250 0.51 -11.92 -25.18
N VAL A 251 0.57 -12.73 -24.13
CA VAL A 251 -0.29 -12.61 -22.93
C VAL A 251 -0.18 -11.23 -22.27
N VAL A 252 0.96 -10.56 -22.40
CA VAL A 252 1.19 -9.28 -21.72
C VAL A 252 0.77 -8.06 -22.55
N ASN A 253 0.71 -8.15 -23.89
CA ASN A 253 0.65 -6.92 -24.71
C ASN A 253 -0.25 -6.93 -25.94
N THR A 254 -0.85 -8.07 -26.31
CA THR A 254 -1.65 -8.10 -27.55
C THR A 254 -2.91 -8.92 -27.34
N TRP A 255 -4.03 -8.22 -27.37
CA TRP A 255 -5.36 -8.78 -27.24
C TRP A 255 -6.24 -8.06 -28.23
N LEU A 256 -7.10 -8.83 -28.89
CA LEU A 256 -8.17 -8.26 -29.68
C LEU A 256 -9.45 -8.43 -28.85
N ASN A 257 -10.18 -7.35 -28.60
CA ASN A 257 -11.43 -7.40 -27.84
C ASN A 257 -12.57 -7.25 -28.84
N ASP A 258 -13.33 -8.33 -29.01
CA ASP A 258 -14.40 -8.42 -30.02
C ASP A 258 -15.62 -9.15 -29.43
N PRO A 259 -16.83 -8.87 -29.96
CA PRO A 259 -18.02 -9.58 -29.56
C PRO A 259 -18.02 -11.02 -30.08
N VAL A 260 -18.32 -11.96 -29.19
CA VAL A 260 -18.55 -13.37 -29.49
C VAL A 260 -19.97 -13.75 -29.11
N LYS A 261 -20.65 -14.46 -30.01
CA LYS A 261 -22.04 -14.86 -29.87
C LYS A 261 -22.16 -16.35 -29.57
N PHE A 262 -23.00 -16.69 -28.60
CA PHE A 262 -23.51 -18.03 -28.38
C PHE A 262 -25.02 -17.95 -28.29
N GLU A 263 -25.72 -18.53 -29.28
CA GLU A 263 -27.17 -18.43 -29.40
C GLU A 263 -27.65 -16.97 -29.37
N SER A 264 -28.41 -16.56 -28.36
CA SER A 264 -28.89 -15.19 -28.16
C SER A 264 -28.00 -14.34 -27.25
N VAL A 265 -26.91 -14.91 -26.73
CA VAL A 265 -26.00 -14.23 -25.80
C VAL A 265 -24.78 -13.71 -26.54
N GLU A 266 -24.56 -12.41 -26.48
CA GLU A 266 -23.38 -11.73 -27.02
C GLU A 266 -22.59 -11.11 -25.88
N ARG A 267 -21.27 -11.32 -25.88
CA ARG A 267 -20.34 -10.77 -24.90
C ARG A 267 -19.07 -10.32 -25.59
N GLU A 268 -18.50 -9.22 -25.12
CA GLU A 268 -17.12 -8.85 -25.46
C GLU A 268 -16.18 -9.89 -24.89
N VAL A 269 -15.27 -10.36 -25.72
CA VAL A 269 -14.33 -11.43 -25.39
C VAL A 269 -12.95 -11.02 -25.86
N ASP A 270 -12.00 -11.26 -24.99
CA ASP A 270 -10.59 -11.12 -25.27
C ASP A 270 -10.12 -12.29 -26.15
N ILE A 271 -9.45 -12.00 -27.26
CA ILE A 271 -9.05 -12.98 -28.27
C ILE A 271 -7.53 -13.00 -28.42
N MET A 272 -6.99 -14.19 -28.20
CA MET A 272 -5.56 -14.44 -28.28
C MET A 272 -5.26 -15.46 -29.38
N GLU A 273 -4.41 -15.06 -30.33
CA GLU A 273 -4.03 -15.91 -31.45
C GLU A 273 -2.62 -16.45 -31.23
N ILE A 274 -2.52 -17.77 -31.00
CA ILE A 274 -1.28 -18.45 -30.62
C ILE A 274 -0.84 -19.45 -31.67
N GLY A 275 0.47 -19.71 -31.68
CA GLY A 275 1.08 -20.73 -32.52
C GLY A 275 1.44 -22.01 -31.77
N ASP A 276 2.20 -22.84 -32.47
CA ASP A 276 2.73 -24.12 -31.99
C ASP A 276 3.54 -23.96 -30.70
N GLY A 277 3.28 -24.84 -29.72
CA GLY A 277 4.06 -24.92 -28.48
C GLY A 277 3.91 -23.73 -27.54
N TYR A 278 3.12 -22.71 -27.89
CA TYR A 278 2.99 -21.49 -27.09
C TYR A 278 2.44 -21.77 -25.69
N MET A 279 1.40 -22.61 -25.60
CA MET A 279 0.84 -23.02 -24.30
C MET A 279 1.86 -23.73 -23.41
N ASP A 280 2.80 -24.48 -24.01
CA ASP A 280 3.82 -25.23 -23.26
C ASP A 280 4.95 -24.31 -22.80
N VAL A 281 5.36 -23.35 -23.65
CA VAL A 281 6.32 -22.30 -23.29
C VAL A 281 5.81 -21.46 -22.13
N MET A 282 4.52 -21.08 -22.17
CA MET A 282 3.88 -20.24 -21.15
C MET A 282 3.34 -21.02 -19.94
N ASP A 283 3.51 -22.35 -19.88
CA ASP A 283 2.94 -23.22 -18.83
C ASP A 283 1.43 -23.04 -18.61
N MET A 284 0.68 -22.84 -19.69
CA MET A 284 -0.78 -22.70 -19.62
C MET A 284 -1.44 -24.04 -19.25
N THR A 285 -2.30 -23.99 -18.23
CA THR A 285 -2.96 -25.18 -17.69
C THR A 285 -4.27 -25.46 -18.43
N LEU A 286 -4.40 -26.68 -18.96
CA LEU A 286 -5.65 -27.20 -19.52
C LEU A 286 -6.49 -27.83 -18.41
N VAL A 287 -7.73 -27.36 -18.26
CA VAL A 287 -8.71 -27.85 -17.27
C VAL A 287 -9.54 -28.99 -17.84
N ALA A 288 -9.97 -28.88 -19.10
CA ALA A 288 -10.77 -29.90 -19.78
C ALA A 288 -10.54 -29.91 -21.29
N GLY A 289 -10.85 -31.04 -21.94
CA GLY A 289 -10.74 -31.21 -23.40
C GLY A 289 -9.31 -31.49 -23.87
N ARG A 290 -8.87 -30.86 -24.96
CA ARG A 290 -7.54 -31.05 -25.55
C ARG A 290 -6.88 -29.74 -25.94
N LYS A 291 -5.54 -29.74 -26.06
CA LYS A 291 -4.76 -28.65 -26.68
C LYS A 291 -4.92 -28.67 -28.22
N PHE A 292 -4.43 -27.61 -28.86
CA PHE A 292 -4.29 -27.55 -30.31
C PHE A 292 -3.29 -28.60 -30.81
N VAL A 293 -3.55 -29.13 -31.99
CA VAL A 293 -2.65 -30.05 -32.70
C VAL A 293 -1.82 -29.25 -33.70
N ALA A 294 -0.50 -29.46 -33.66
CA ALA A 294 0.44 -28.78 -34.55
C ALA A 294 0.07 -28.96 -36.03
N ASP A 295 0.15 -27.87 -36.79
CA ASP A 295 -0.18 -27.74 -38.21
C ASP A 295 -1.63 -28.17 -38.58
N SER A 296 -2.54 -28.34 -37.63
CA SER A 296 -3.94 -28.73 -37.89
C SER A 296 -4.73 -27.61 -38.61
N GLU A 297 -5.24 -27.91 -39.81
CA GLU A 297 -6.13 -26.99 -40.56
C GLU A 297 -7.50 -26.83 -39.88
N THR A 298 -8.02 -27.91 -39.28
CA THR A 298 -9.28 -27.88 -38.53
C THR A 298 -9.17 -26.98 -37.31
N ASP A 299 -8.04 -27.07 -36.59
CA ASP A 299 -7.87 -26.25 -35.39
C ASP A 299 -7.74 -24.75 -35.75
N ARG A 300 -7.10 -24.43 -36.88
CA ARG A 300 -6.95 -23.05 -37.37
C ARG A 300 -8.27 -22.42 -37.81
N LYS A 301 -9.16 -23.21 -38.43
CA LYS A 301 -10.41 -22.68 -39.01
C LYS A 301 -11.56 -22.68 -38.03
N GLU A 302 -11.69 -23.74 -37.25
CA GLU A 302 -12.94 -24.07 -36.57
C GLU A 302 -12.78 -24.32 -35.07
N SER A 303 -11.57 -24.33 -34.49
CA SER A 303 -11.40 -24.68 -33.08
C SER A 303 -10.96 -23.53 -32.20
N VAL A 304 -11.43 -23.54 -30.95
CA VAL A 304 -11.03 -22.58 -29.91
C VAL A 304 -10.85 -23.23 -28.56
N LEU A 305 -9.94 -22.67 -27.77
CA LEU A 305 -9.86 -22.88 -26.33
C LEU A 305 -10.50 -21.69 -25.63
N VAL A 306 -11.16 -21.92 -24.51
CA VAL A 306 -11.81 -20.85 -23.74
C VAL A 306 -11.38 -20.90 -22.28
N THR A 307 -11.40 -19.77 -21.58
CA THR A 307 -11.12 -19.75 -20.13
C THR A 307 -12.32 -20.20 -19.29
N GLU A 308 -12.07 -20.50 -18.02
CA GLU A 308 -13.14 -20.78 -17.04
C GLU A 308 -14.13 -19.60 -16.94
N GLU A 309 -13.63 -18.36 -16.98
CA GLU A 309 -14.45 -17.15 -16.94
C GLU A 309 -15.31 -17.01 -18.20
N PHE A 310 -14.83 -17.44 -19.38
CA PHE A 310 -15.65 -17.52 -20.57
C PHE A 310 -16.86 -18.44 -20.36
N VAL A 311 -16.63 -19.67 -19.88
CA VAL A 311 -17.70 -20.65 -19.60
C VAL A 311 -18.73 -20.06 -18.62
N LYS A 312 -18.25 -19.38 -17.57
CA LYS A 312 -19.09 -18.75 -16.56
C LYS A 312 -19.91 -17.56 -17.10
N LYS A 313 -19.30 -16.65 -17.87
CA LYS A 313 -19.96 -15.44 -18.41
C LYS A 313 -21.01 -15.75 -19.47
N PHE A 314 -20.85 -16.86 -20.19
CA PHE A 314 -21.84 -17.39 -21.12
C PHE A 314 -22.89 -18.30 -20.45
N GLY A 315 -22.81 -18.50 -19.13
CA GLY A 315 -23.81 -19.22 -18.35
C GLY A 315 -23.84 -20.73 -18.61
N TRP A 316 -22.75 -21.30 -19.10
CA TRP A 316 -22.66 -22.72 -19.40
C TRP A 316 -22.47 -23.52 -18.11
N THR A 317 -23.41 -24.44 -17.85
CA THR A 317 -23.39 -25.32 -16.66
C THR A 317 -23.15 -26.78 -17.03
N ASP A 318 -23.36 -27.11 -18.30
CA ASP A 318 -23.09 -28.39 -18.94
C ASP A 318 -21.72 -28.41 -19.62
N ASN A 319 -21.33 -29.56 -20.18
CA ASN A 319 -20.03 -29.74 -20.81
C ASN A 319 -19.78 -28.68 -21.90
N PRO A 320 -18.75 -27.81 -21.75
CA PRO A 320 -18.49 -26.76 -22.72
C PRO A 320 -17.88 -27.28 -24.03
N ILE A 321 -17.28 -28.48 -24.00
CA ILE A 321 -16.59 -29.06 -25.15
C ILE A 321 -17.60 -29.41 -26.26
N GLY A 322 -17.31 -28.95 -27.48
CA GLY A 322 -18.15 -29.12 -28.67
C GLY A 322 -19.21 -28.04 -28.86
N LYS A 323 -19.39 -27.11 -27.91
CA LYS A 323 -20.30 -25.97 -28.09
C LYS A 323 -19.77 -25.05 -29.19
N ARG A 324 -20.70 -24.53 -30.00
CA ARG A 324 -20.42 -23.65 -31.13
C ARG A 324 -20.65 -22.19 -30.77
N VAL A 325 -19.62 -21.37 -30.93
CA VAL A 325 -19.68 -19.91 -30.82
C VAL A 325 -19.49 -19.28 -32.20
N VAL A 326 -19.99 -18.06 -32.38
CA VAL A 326 -19.90 -17.30 -33.63
C VAL A 326 -19.11 -16.02 -33.36
N TRP A 327 -18.06 -15.81 -34.13
CA TRP A 327 -17.21 -14.62 -34.09
C TRP A 327 -17.31 -13.86 -35.43
N MET A 328 -17.29 -12.53 -35.39
CA MET A 328 -17.44 -11.66 -36.58
C MET A 328 -18.67 -12.00 -37.43
N ASP A 329 -19.77 -12.39 -36.79
CA ASP A 329 -21.06 -12.83 -37.39
C ASP A 329 -20.99 -14.01 -38.38
N THR A 330 -19.81 -14.48 -38.75
CA THR A 330 -19.59 -15.38 -39.89
C THR A 330 -18.67 -16.55 -39.55
N VAL A 331 -17.76 -16.38 -38.60
CA VAL A 331 -16.77 -17.40 -38.23
C VAL A 331 -17.37 -18.31 -37.17
N GLN A 332 -17.62 -19.57 -37.54
CA GLN A 332 -18.12 -20.58 -36.60
C GLN A 332 -16.95 -21.31 -35.95
N LEU A 333 -16.92 -21.31 -34.63
CA LEU A 333 -15.84 -21.88 -33.83
C LEU A 333 -16.41 -22.86 -32.81
N TYR A 334 -15.74 -23.99 -32.60
CA TYR A 334 -16.10 -25.05 -31.68
C TYR A 334 -15.10 -25.10 -30.53
N VAL A 335 -15.63 -25.15 -29.31
CA VAL A 335 -14.81 -25.23 -28.10
C VAL A 335 -14.20 -26.63 -28.00
N ILE A 336 -12.87 -26.73 -28.07
CA ILE A 336 -12.14 -28.01 -27.99
C ILE A 336 -11.48 -28.25 -26.63
N GLY A 337 -11.41 -27.20 -25.79
CA GLY A 337 -10.80 -27.28 -24.47
C GLY A 337 -11.10 -26.05 -23.62
N VAL A 338 -10.99 -26.23 -22.31
CA VAL A 338 -11.07 -25.16 -21.31
C VAL A 338 -9.71 -25.02 -20.65
N ILE A 339 -9.20 -23.81 -20.58
CA ILE A 339 -7.94 -23.46 -19.91
C ILE A 339 -8.22 -22.66 -18.64
N LYS A 340 -7.27 -22.68 -17.71
CA LYS A 340 -7.35 -21.86 -16.49
C LYS A 340 -7.42 -20.38 -16.85
N ASN A 341 -8.08 -19.58 -16.02
CA ASN A 341 -8.15 -18.13 -16.18
C ASN A 341 -6.76 -17.48 -16.29
N ILE A 342 -6.63 -16.53 -17.21
CA ILE A 342 -5.39 -15.80 -17.48
C ILE A 342 -5.54 -14.37 -16.97
N TYR A 343 -4.69 -13.99 -16.02
CA TYR A 343 -4.70 -12.67 -15.38
C TYR A 343 -3.64 -11.77 -16.02
N SER A 344 -3.94 -11.28 -17.23
CA SER A 344 -3.01 -10.48 -18.04
C SER A 344 -2.81 -9.06 -17.51
N ARG A 345 -3.85 -8.48 -16.90
CA ARG A 345 -3.82 -7.15 -16.25
C ARG A 345 -3.55 -7.26 -14.74
N ALA A 346 -2.79 -8.27 -14.33
CA ALA A 346 -2.62 -8.67 -12.93
C ALA A 346 -3.97 -8.86 -12.21
N LEU A 347 -4.07 -8.55 -10.92
CA LEU A 347 -5.30 -8.70 -10.11
C LEU A 347 -6.06 -7.38 -9.90
N TRP A 348 -5.76 -6.36 -10.70
CA TRP A 348 -6.30 -5.01 -10.54
C TRP A 348 -7.63 -4.85 -11.28
N ALA A 349 -7.85 -5.64 -12.32
CA ALA A 349 -9.06 -5.66 -13.11
C ALA A 349 -9.74 -7.04 -13.01
N PRO A 350 -11.07 -7.09 -13.19
CA PRO A 350 -11.77 -8.37 -13.31
C PRO A 350 -11.19 -9.17 -14.48
N VAL A 351 -11.18 -10.50 -14.32
CA VAL A 351 -10.81 -11.39 -15.42
C VAL A 351 -11.88 -11.27 -16.50
N GLU A 352 -11.44 -10.96 -17.72
CA GLU A 352 -12.31 -10.95 -18.89
C GLU A 352 -12.42 -12.36 -19.49
N PRO A 353 -13.56 -12.70 -20.11
CA PRO A 353 -13.68 -13.96 -20.83
C PRO A 353 -12.68 -13.96 -21.99
N LEU A 354 -11.90 -15.04 -22.09
CA LEU A 354 -10.85 -15.18 -23.10
C LEU A 354 -11.10 -16.39 -23.99
N MET A 355 -10.95 -16.16 -25.29
CA MET A 355 -10.95 -17.18 -26.33
C MET A 355 -9.57 -17.22 -27.01
N VAL A 356 -8.95 -18.38 -27.02
CA VAL A 356 -7.66 -18.61 -27.68
C VAL A 356 -7.90 -19.32 -29.02
N ARG A 357 -7.31 -18.78 -30.09
CA ARG A 357 -7.35 -19.34 -31.44
C ARG A 357 -5.96 -19.81 -31.86
N TYR A 358 -5.93 -20.80 -32.73
CA TYR A 358 -4.70 -21.33 -33.31
C TYR A 358 -4.44 -20.68 -34.68
N VAL A 359 -3.23 -20.18 -34.91
CA VAL A 359 -2.84 -19.52 -36.17
C VAL A 359 -1.65 -20.18 -36.84
N ALA A 360 -1.60 -20.05 -38.16
CA ALA A 360 -0.48 -20.51 -38.96
C ALA A 360 0.76 -19.63 -38.79
N LYS A 361 1.92 -20.18 -39.18
CA LYS A 361 3.24 -19.57 -39.01
C LYS A 361 3.38 -18.23 -39.74
N ASP A 362 2.65 -18.03 -40.85
CA ASP A 362 2.58 -16.77 -41.61
C ASP A 362 2.04 -15.59 -40.78
N LYS A 363 1.29 -15.88 -39.72
CA LYS A 363 0.72 -14.90 -38.78
C LYS A 363 1.60 -14.62 -37.56
N TYR A 364 2.71 -15.34 -37.37
CA TYR A 364 3.55 -15.12 -36.22
C TYR A 364 4.20 -13.73 -36.26
N GLN A 365 4.07 -13.03 -35.14
CA GLN A 365 4.63 -11.68 -34.92
C GLN A 365 5.69 -11.68 -33.82
N GLN A 366 5.76 -12.75 -33.03
CA GLN A 366 6.76 -12.87 -31.97
C GLN A 366 7.30 -14.30 -31.92
N VAL A 367 8.59 -14.40 -31.59
CA VAL A 367 9.17 -15.62 -31.03
C VAL A 367 9.12 -15.52 -29.51
N VAL A 368 8.78 -16.61 -28.84
CA VAL A 368 8.77 -16.70 -27.39
C VAL A 368 9.59 -17.92 -27.00
N ILE A 369 10.52 -17.72 -26.08
CA ILE A 369 11.39 -18.79 -25.61
C ILE A 369 11.23 -19.01 -24.12
N LYS A 370 11.48 -20.25 -23.70
CA LYS A 370 11.57 -20.64 -22.30
C LYS A 370 13.00 -21.03 -21.96
N THR A 371 13.52 -20.50 -20.87
CA THR A 371 14.84 -20.81 -20.32
C THR A 371 14.75 -20.96 -18.80
N ASP A 372 15.80 -21.53 -18.21
CA ASP A 372 16.03 -21.41 -16.77
C ASP A 372 16.16 -19.91 -16.39
N PRO A 373 15.41 -19.42 -15.38
CA PRO A 373 15.52 -18.05 -14.90
C PRO A 373 16.96 -17.65 -14.51
N GLU A 374 17.78 -18.57 -14.00
CA GLU A 374 19.17 -18.26 -13.62
C GLU A 374 20.07 -17.98 -14.82
N LYS A 375 19.70 -18.47 -16.01
CA LYS A 375 20.48 -18.33 -17.25
C LYS A 375 19.91 -17.27 -18.18
N MET A 376 18.83 -16.60 -17.79
CA MET A 376 18.06 -15.68 -18.64
C MET A 376 18.94 -14.60 -19.27
N ALA A 377 19.82 -13.97 -18.50
CA ALA A 377 20.75 -12.95 -19.00
C ALA A 377 21.70 -13.48 -20.09
N SER A 378 22.27 -14.67 -19.88
CA SER A 378 23.18 -15.29 -20.85
C SER A 378 22.46 -15.74 -22.13
N VAL A 379 21.21 -16.19 -21.99
CA VAL A 379 20.37 -16.58 -23.13
C VAL A 379 19.94 -15.34 -23.92
N ASP A 380 19.59 -14.25 -23.25
CA ASP A 380 19.24 -12.98 -23.91
C ASP A 380 20.42 -12.37 -24.67
N GLU A 381 21.63 -12.40 -24.09
CA GLU A 381 22.86 -11.96 -24.78
C GLU A 381 23.12 -12.83 -26.03
N PHE A 382 22.95 -14.15 -25.91
CA PHE A 382 23.07 -15.07 -27.04
C PHE A 382 22.01 -14.77 -28.11
N MET A 383 20.75 -14.55 -27.70
CA MET A 383 19.64 -14.17 -28.57
C MET A 383 19.95 -12.89 -29.33
N GLN A 384 20.44 -11.86 -28.63
CA GLN A 384 20.82 -10.58 -29.23
C GLN A 384 21.97 -10.73 -30.23
N LYS A 385 22.98 -11.54 -29.91
CA LYS A 385 24.09 -11.83 -30.83
C LYS A 385 23.59 -12.52 -32.10
N LYS A 386 22.77 -13.56 -31.96
CA LYS A 386 22.18 -14.27 -33.11
C LYS A 386 21.23 -13.39 -33.91
N TRP A 387 20.51 -12.48 -33.24
CA TRP A 387 19.68 -11.49 -33.91
C TRP A 387 20.50 -10.62 -34.86
N LYS A 388 21.65 -10.12 -34.41
CA LYS A 388 22.55 -9.29 -35.25
C LYS A 388 23.13 -10.06 -36.44
N GLU A 389 23.37 -11.37 -36.30
CA GLU A 389 23.83 -12.23 -37.38
C GLU A 389 22.74 -12.44 -38.45
N VAL A 390 21.50 -12.65 -38.03
CA VAL A 390 20.37 -13.01 -38.91
C VAL A 390 19.65 -11.78 -39.49
N PHE A 391 19.56 -10.69 -38.72
CA PHE A 391 18.84 -9.47 -39.08
C PHE A 391 19.68 -8.19 -38.84
N PRO A 392 20.77 -7.98 -39.61
CA PRO A 392 21.76 -6.93 -39.34
C PRO A 392 21.20 -5.50 -39.39
N ASN A 393 20.08 -5.28 -40.11
CA ASN A 393 19.47 -3.97 -40.30
C ASN A 393 18.24 -3.73 -39.40
N THR A 394 18.03 -4.57 -38.39
CA THR A 394 16.89 -4.42 -37.46
C THR A 394 17.37 -4.45 -36.01
N LEU A 395 16.70 -3.68 -35.16
CA LEU A 395 16.98 -3.67 -33.74
C LEU A 395 16.46 -4.94 -33.07
N TYR A 396 17.24 -5.50 -32.16
CA TYR A 396 16.79 -6.58 -31.30
C TYR A 396 15.74 -6.05 -30.32
N THR A 397 14.59 -6.71 -30.27
CA THR A 397 13.44 -6.33 -29.44
C THR A 397 13.17 -7.37 -28.35
N GLY A 398 14.24 -7.94 -27.78
CA GLY A 398 14.15 -8.87 -26.66
C GLY A 398 13.51 -8.21 -25.44
N LEU A 399 12.45 -8.82 -24.93
CA LEU A 399 11.72 -8.37 -23.75
C LEU A 399 11.53 -9.55 -22.80
N TRP A 400 11.87 -9.33 -21.55
CA TRP A 400 11.65 -10.29 -20.49
C TRP A 400 10.24 -10.09 -19.94
N ILE A 401 9.51 -11.18 -19.76
CA ILE A 401 8.10 -11.10 -19.36
C ILE A 401 7.93 -10.63 -17.92
N ASP A 402 8.85 -11.00 -17.03
CA ASP A 402 8.90 -10.49 -15.66
C ASP A 402 9.19 -8.98 -15.60
N GLU A 403 10.08 -8.48 -16.47
CA GLU A 403 10.39 -7.06 -16.62
C GLU A 403 9.17 -6.28 -17.13
N GLN A 404 8.42 -6.85 -18.09
CA GLN A 404 7.20 -6.21 -18.58
C GLN A 404 6.10 -6.15 -17.51
N MET A 405 6.12 -7.08 -16.54
CA MET A 405 5.25 -7.05 -15.36
C MET A 405 5.89 -6.33 -14.17
N ARG A 406 7.11 -5.78 -14.31
CA ARG A 406 7.83 -5.13 -13.21
C ARG A 406 7.09 -3.92 -12.70
N GLU A 407 6.51 -3.12 -13.57
CA GLU A 407 5.78 -1.91 -13.19
C GLU A 407 4.67 -2.22 -12.16
N THR A 408 3.82 -3.21 -12.44
CA THR A 408 2.77 -3.62 -11.50
C THR A 408 3.33 -4.17 -10.19
N ASN A 409 4.41 -4.94 -10.25
CA ASN A 409 5.06 -5.50 -9.07
C ASN A 409 5.74 -4.42 -8.21
N GLU A 410 6.33 -3.40 -8.84
CA GLU A 410 6.93 -2.25 -8.18
C GLU A 410 5.86 -1.42 -7.48
N ILE A 411 4.71 -1.18 -8.11
CA ILE A 411 3.60 -0.48 -7.45
C ILE A 411 3.15 -1.24 -6.18
N ASN A 412 2.95 -2.56 -6.27
CA ASN A 412 2.56 -3.37 -5.11
C ASN A 412 3.60 -3.31 -3.98
N LYS A 413 4.89 -3.36 -4.33
CA LYS A 413 6.00 -3.23 -3.38
C LYS A 413 6.02 -1.85 -2.74
N ASN A 414 5.86 -0.79 -3.52
CA ASN A 414 5.86 0.59 -3.05
C ASN A 414 4.72 0.85 -2.07
N VAL A 415 3.51 0.42 -2.42
CA VAL A 415 2.35 0.51 -1.52
C VAL A 415 2.61 -0.24 -0.21
N SER A 416 3.22 -1.43 -0.26
CA SER A 416 3.59 -2.19 0.94
C SER A 416 4.61 -1.45 1.81
N VAL A 417 5.63 -0.82 1.21
CA VAL A 417 6.63 -0.02 1.93
C VAL A 417 5.97 1.18 2.62
N MET A 418 5.05 1.87 1.95
CA MET A 418 4.33 3.01 2.49
C MET A 418 3.47 2.63 3.71
N PHE A 419 2.67 1.57 3.63
CA PHE A 419 1.89 1.10 4.78
C PHE A 419 2.77 0.52 5.90
N GLY A 420 3.92 -0.08 5.56
CA GLY A 420 4.93 -0.46 6.55
C GLY A 420 5.48 0.76 7.31
N PHE A 421 5.76 1.86 6.62
CA PHE A 421 6.15 3.14 7.22
C PHE A 421 5.06 3.70 8.14
N LEU A 422 3.79 3.69 7.71
CA LEU A 422 2.65 4.07 8.54
C LEU A 422 2.61 3.25 9.84
N GLY A 423 2.71 1.92 9.73
CA GLY A 423 2.70 0.99 10.86
C GLY A 423 3.86 1.24 11.84
N PHE A 424 5.06 1.50 11.33
CA PHE A 424 6.23 1.85 12.15
C PHE A 424 6.01 3.14 12.95
N PHE A 425 5.55 4.22 12.30
CA PHE A 425 5.28 5.48 13.00
C PHE A 425 4.11 5.37 13.98
N ALA A 426 3.08 4.61 13.65
CA ALA A 426 1.98 4.32 14.56
C ALA A 426 2.45 3.60 15.82
N ALA A 427 3.31 2.59 15.68
CA ALA A 427 3.94 1.89 16.79
C ALA A 427 4.80 2.83 17.66
N LEU A 428 5.63 3.66 17.03
CA LEU A 428 6.48 4.64 17.72
C LEU A 428 5.64 5.66 18.53
N MET A 429 4.59 6.22 17.91
CA MET A 429 3.70 7.18 18.57
C MET A 429 2.91 6.54 19.72
N THR A 430 2.51 5.28 19.55
CA THR A 430 1.90 4.48 20.62
C THR A 430 2.81 4.41 21.83
N ALA A 431 4.07 3.99 21.63
CA ALA A 431 5.07 3.85 22.69
C ALA A 431 5.34 5.17 23.44
N ILE A 432 5.46 6.29 22.70
CA ILE A 432 5.71 7.61 23.28
C ILE A 432 4.48 8.07 24.10
N GLY A 433 3.28 7.97 23.54
CA GLY A 433 2.05 8.39 24.22
C GLY A 433 1.83 7.63 25.54
N LEU A 434 2.01 6.31 25.47
CA LEU A 434 2.06 5.42 26.63
C LEU A 434 3.04 5.90 27.69
N PHE A 435 4.29 6.14 27.30
CA PHE A 435 5.36 6.52 28.20
C PHE A 435 5.07 7.85 28.92
N SER A 436 4.59 8.86 28.18
CA SER A 436 4.23 10.18 28.73
C SER A 436 3.18 10.07 29.83
N LEU A 437 2.15 9.25 29.64
CA LEU A 437 1.02 9.16 30.55
C LEU A 437 1.25 8.24 31.74
N VAL A 438 1.95 7.11 31.54
CA VAL A 438 2.38 6.26 32.67
C VAL A 438 3.26 7.07 33.61
N THR A 439 4.14 7.91 33.06
CA THR A 439 4.97 8.82 33.87
C THR A 439 4.14 9.75 34.73
N LEU A 440 3.08 10.36 34.19
CA LEU A 440 2.17 11.19 34.99
C LEU A 440 1.44 10.40 36.08
N ASN A 441 0.87 9.26 35.73
CA ASN A 441 0.12 8.41 36.66
C ASN A 441 0.98 7.98 37.84
N ILE A 442 2.24 7.63 37.56
CA ILE A 442 3.23 7.33 38.59
C ILE A 442 3.47 8.55 39.46
N GLU A 443 3.81 9.72 38.89
CA GLU A 443 4.10 10.96 39.63
C GLU A 443 2.96 11.32 40.60
N MET A 444 1.70 11.17 40.19
CA MET A 444 0.53 11.50 41.02
C MET A 444 0.25 10.48 42.12
N LYS A 445 0.55 9.20 41.88
CA LYS A 445 0.36 8.13 42.87
C LYS A 445 1.61 7.87 43.71
N MET A 446 2.69 8.64 43.56
CA MET A 446 3.96 8.43 44.29
C MET A 446 3.77 8.31 45.81
N LYS A 447 2.95 9.18 46.44
CA LYS A 447 2.67 9.09 47.88
C LYS A 447 1.97 7.79 48.27
N GLU A 448 0.94 7.40 47.51
CA GLU A 448 0.21 6.16 47.73
C GLU A 448 1.11 4.94 47.53
N ILE A 449 1.94 4.94 46.49
CA ILE A 449 2.93 3.91 46.17
C ILE A 449 3.96 3.79 47.31
N GLY A 450 4.48 4.92 47.81
CA GLY A 450 5.42 4.96 48.92
C GLY A 450 4.84 4.38 50.20
N ILE A 451 3.61 4.77 50.56
CA ILE A 451 2.89 4.23 51.74
C ILE A 451 2.67 2.72 51.57
N ARG A 452 2.15 2.26 50.42
CA ARG A 452 1.91 0.84 50.17
C ARG A 452 3.18 0.01 50.20
N LYS A 453 4.30 0.54 49.69
CA LYS A 453 5.61 -0.14 49.69
C LYS A 453 6.16 -0.27 51.12
N VAL A 454 5.99 0.74 51.97
CA VAL A 454 6.33 0.67 53.40
C VAL A 454 5.43 -0.32 54.15
N LEU A 455 4.16 -0.43 53.75
CA LEU A 455 3.20 -1.41 54.29
C LEU A 455 3.40 -2.85 53.75
N GLY A 456 4.45 -3.10 52.97
CA GLY A 456 4.81 -4.45 52.49
C GLY A 456 4.03 -4.93 51.25
N ALA A 457 3.35 -4.05 50.52
CA ALA A 457 2.67 -4.43 49.28
C ALA A 457 3.68 -4.93 48.23
N SER A 458 3.35 -6.05 47.57
CA SER A 458 4.18 -6.60 46.50
C SER A 458 4.24 -5.64 45.30
N MET A 459 5.38 -5.64 44.61
CA MET A 459 5.62 -4.79 43.44
C MET A 459 4.61 -5.07 42.31
N ALA A 460 4.14 -6.31 42.19
CA ALA A 460 3.11 -6.71 41.23
C ALA A 460 1.75 -6.08 41.54
N ASN A 461 1.35 -6.00 42.82
CA ASN A 461 0.10 -5.35 43.21
C ASN A 461 0.13 -3.84 42.97
N ILE A 462 1.28 -3.21 43.19
CA ILE A 462 1.47 -1.78 42.91
C ILE A 462 1.38 -1.52 41.40
N ALA A 463 2.09 -2.32 40.58
CA ALA A 463 2.03 -2.22 39.13
C ALA A 463 0.62 -2.47 38.57
N GLY A 464 -0.10 -3.46 39.10
CA GLY A 464 -1.47 -3.78 38.67
C GLY A 464 -2.45 -2.63 38.91
N VAL A 465 -2.41 -1.99 40.09
CA VAL A 465 -3.30 -0.87 40.43
C VAL A 465 -2.99 0.41 39.63
N ILE A 466 -1.73 0.62 39.26
CA ILE A 466 -1.34 1.74 38.39
C ILE A 466 -1.83 1.51 36.95
N ASN A 467 -1.75 0.26 36.49
CA ASN A 467 -2.00 -0.08 35.08
C ASN A 467 -3.44 -0.54 34.80
N PHE A 468 -4.30 -0.78 35.79
CA PHE A 468 -5.64 -1.31 35.56
C PHE A 468 -6.49 -0.44 34.63
N GLU A 469 -6.58 0.86 34.90
CA GLU A 469 -7.34 1.80 34.06
C GLU A 469 -6.79 1.86 32.63
N PHE A 470 -5.48 1.70 32.50
CA PHE A 470 -4.79 1.67 31.23
C PHE A 470 -5.14 0.41 30.44
N ILE A 471 -5.08 -0.76 31.09
CA ILE A 471 -5.44 -2.05 30.49
C ILE A 471 -6.90 -2.06 30.03
N VAL A 472 -7.82 -1.48 30.81
CA VAL A 472 -9.23 -1.37 30.41
C VAL A 472 -9.37 -0.52 29.15
N ASN A 473 -8.71 0.65 29.10
CA ASN A 473 -8.78 1.52 27.93
C ASN A 473 -8.15 0.88 26.68
N LEU A 474 -7.01 0.19 26.86
CA LEU A 474 -6.37 -0.58 25.79
C LEU A 474 -7.26 -1.73 25.30
N GLY A 475 -7.96 -2.42 26.20
CA GLY A 475 -8.89 -3.49 25.85
C GLY A 475 -10.06 -2.98 25.01
N ILE A 476 -10.69 -1.87 25.41
CA ILE A 476 -11.77 -1.23 24.63
C ILE A 476 -11.25 -0.76 23.27
N ALA A 477 -10.09 -0.11 23.25
CA ALA A 477 -9.44 0.35 22.02
C ALA A 477 -9.06 -0.82 21.10
N THR A 478 -8.70 -1.97 21.66
CA THR A 478 -8.40 -3.17 20.87
C THR A 478 -9.64 -3.68 20.16
N VAL A 479 -10.79 -3.79 20.85
CA VAL A 479 -12.04 -4.23 20.23
C VAL A 479 -12.48 -3.28 19.12
N LEU A 480 -12.45 -1.97 19.39
CA LEU A 480 -12.81 -0.95 18.40
C LEU A 480 -11.81 -0.91 17.24
N GLY A 481 -10.51 -1.00 17.52
CA GLY A 481 -9.45 -0.98 16.52
C GLY A 481 -9.44 -2.23 15.64
N LEU A 482 -9.78 -3.40 16.17
CA LEU A 482 -9.99 -4.62 15.38
C LEU A 482 -11.19 -4.46 14.43
N THR A 483 -12.30 -3.93 14.94
CA THR A 483 -13.52 -3.72 14.15
C THR A 483 -13.26 -2.71 13.03
N LEU A 484 -12.72 -1.54 13.37
CA LEU A 484 -12.42 -0.49 12.41
C LEU A 484 -11.30 -0.89 11.45
N GLY A 485 -10.27 -1.60 11.94
CA GLY A 485 -9.17 -2.10 11.12
C GLY A 485 -9.64 -3.11 10.08
N TYR A 486 -10.59 -3.99 10.42
CA TYR A 486 -11.20 -4.93 9.49
C TYR A 486 -11.93 -4.19 8.36
N PHE A 487 -12.90 -3.33 8.70
CA PHE A 487 -13.68 -2.61 7.69
C PHE A 487 -12.84 -1.61 6.87
N ALA A 488 -11.86 -0.96 7.50
CA ALA A 488 -10.97 -0.03 6.79
C ALA A 488 -10.05 -0.77 5.81
N THR A 489 -9.52 -1.93 6.20
CA THR A 489 -8.66 -2.71 5.30
C THR A 489 -9.46 -3.19 4.09
N ASP A 490 -10.64 -3.75 4.32
CA ASP A 490 -11.55 -4.20 3.26
C ASP A 490 -11.92 -3.05 2.30
N ALA A 491 -12.37 -1.91 2.85
CA ALA A 491 -12.75 -0.75 2.05
C ALA A 491 -11.58 -0.16 1.25
N ILE A 492 -10.37 -0.06 1.83
CA ILE A 492 -9.21 0.50 1.12
C ILE A 492 -8.68 -0.49 0.08
N MET A 493 -8.62 -1.79 0.39
CA MET A 493 -8.18 -2.80 -0.57
C MET A 493 -9.14 -2.89 -1.77
N ALA A 494 -10.45 -2.82 -1.54
CA ALA A 494 -11.46 -2.82 -2.60
C ALA A 494 -11.39 -1.61 -3.55
N ILE A 495 -10.80 -0.49 -3.11
CA ILE A 495 -10.55 0.68 -3.98
C ILE A 495 -9.37 0.41 -4.94
N ILE A 496 -8.42 -0.44 -4.53
CA ILE A 496 -7.13 -0.62 -5.21
C ILE A 496 -7.11 -1.88 -6.08
N TRP A 497 -7.68 -2.99 -5.59
CA TRP A 497 -7.65 -4.29 -6.26
C TRP A 497 -9.04 -4.90 -6.34
N GLU A 498 -9.32 -5.56 -7.46
CA GLU A 498 -10.51 -6.40 -7.62
C GLU A 498 -10.35 -7.72 -6.85
N TYR A 499 -9.15 -8.31 -6.92
CA TYR A 499 -8.82 -9.52 -6.15
C TYR A 499 -7.69 -9.22 -5.16
N TYR A 500 -8.00 -9.28 -3.87
CA TYR A 500 -7.06 -9.09 -2.78
C TYR A 500 -7.19 -10.20 -1.73
N LEU A 501 -6.19 -10.31 -0.88
CA LEU A 501 -6.19 -11.25 0.22
C LEU A 501 -7.12 -10.77 1.33
N ASP A 502 -8.15 -11.55 1.63
CA ASP A 502 -9.04 -11.28 2.77
C ASP A 502 -8.27 -11.20 4.08
N LEU A 503 -8.72 -10.29 4.96
CA LEU A 503 -8.10 -10.11 6.25
C LEU A 503 -8.30 -11.37 7.13
N ASN A 504 -7.22 -12.11 7.33
CA ASN A 504 -7.27 -13.34 8.12
C ASN A 504 -7.07 -13.08 9.63
N PHE A 505 -7.51 -14.04 10.45
CA PHE A 505 -7.35 -13.97 11.91
C PHE A 505 -5.87 -13.84 12.33
N GLN A 506 -4.94 -14.45 11.59
CA GLN A 506 -3.51 -14.38 11.88
C GLN A 506 -2.97 -12.94 11.81
N THR A 507 -3.43 -12.15 10.83
CA THR A 507 -3.05 -10.74 10.65
C THR A 507 -3.58 -9.87 11.79
N MET A 508 -4.84 -10.07 12.19
CA MET A 508 -5.41 -9.37 13.34
C MET A 508 -4.70 -9.73 14.64
N PHE A 509 -4.44 -11.03 14.84
CA PHE A 509 -3.77 -11.54 16.04
C PHE A 509 -2.33 -11.03 16.14
N SER A 510 -1.57 -11.01 15.04
CA SER A 510 -0.20 -10.49 15.02
C SER A 510 -0.16 -8.98 15.28
N ALA A 511 -1.10 -8.20 14.72
CA ALA A 511 -1.21 -6.76 14.98
C ALA A 511 -1.48 -6.45 16.46
N VAL A 512 -2.45 -7.14 17.07
CA VAL A 512 -2.76 -6.99 18.50
C VAL A 512 -1.57 -7.42 19.36
N SER A 513 -0.94 -8.54 19.03
CA SER A 513 0.24 -9.03 19.74
C SER A 513 1.38 -8.00 19.70
N LEU A 514 1.65 -7.42 18.53
CA LEU A 514 2.66 -6.37 18.36
C LEU A 514 2.34 -5.13 19.21
N MET A 515 1.09 -4.66 19.17
CA MET A 515 0.64 -3.53 19.99
C MET A 515 0.79 -3.83 21.49
N LEU A 516 0.40 -5.02 21.94
CA LEU A 516 0.54 -5.42 23.34
C LEU A 516 2.00 -5.46 23.75
N VAL A 517 2.90 -6.03 22.93
CA VAL A 517 4.34 -6.04 23.20
C VAL A 517 4.87 -4.62 23.35
N ILE A 518 4.52 -3.71 22.43
CA ILE A 518 4.92 -2.29 22.52
C ILE A 518 4.39 -1.66 23.83
N ALA A 519 3.13 -1.92 24.18
CA ALA A 519 2.53 -1.43 25.41
C ALA A 519 3.25 -1.96 26.66
N PHE A 520 3.52 -3.26 26.71
CA PHE A 520 4.23 -3.89 27.82
C PHE A 520 5.66 -3.38 27.95
N LEU A 521 6.38 -3.18 26.84
CA LEU A 521 7.74 -2.64 26.87
C LEU A 521 7.75 -1.20 27.39
N ALA A 522 6.86 -0.34 26.88
CA ALA A 522 6.77 1.06 27.29
C ALA A 522 6.39 1.20 28.77
N VAL A 523 5.36 0.47 29.22
CA VAL A 523 4.88 0.51 30.61
C VAL A 523 5.86 -0.18 31.55
N GLY A 524 6.35 -1.36 31.18
CA GLY A 524 7.22 -2.20 32.00
C GLY A 524 8.53 -1.51 32.32
N TYR A 525 9.20 -0.92 31.31
CA TYR A 525 10.42 -0.16 31.51
C TYR A 525 10.25 0.95 32.54
N LYS A 526 9.20 1.77 32.42
CA LYS A 526 8.95 2.89 33.34
C LYS A 526 8.57 2.44 34.75
N THR A 527 7.72 1.42 34.84
CA THR A 527 7.25 0.86 36.12
C THR A 527 8.43 0.31 36.91
N ILE A 528 9.31 -0.48 36.27
CA ILE A 528 10.51 -1.06 36.90
C ILE A 528 11.49 0.05 37.32
N SER A 529 11.77 1.00 36.42
CA SER A 529 12.67 2.12 36.71
C SER A 529 12.23 2.93 37.95
N THR A 530 10.92 3.15 38.10
CA THR A 530 10.38 3.91 39.25
C THR A 530 10.26 3.05 40.51
N ALA A 531 9.90 1.78 40.36
CA ALA A 531 9.90 0.79 41.42
C ALA A 531 11.24 0.67 42.17
N LEU A 532 12.35 0.83 41.43
CA LEU A 532 13.71 0.77 41.95
C LEU A 532 14.17 2.05 42.67
N LEU A 533 13.41 3.15 42.60
CA LEU A 533 13.73 4.37 43.33
C LEU A 533 13.57 4.18 44.84
N ASN A 534 14.53 4.73 45.60
CA ASN A 534 14.60 4.59 47.05
C ASN A 534 13.50 5.44 47.74
N PRO A 535 12.58 4.84 48.54
CA PRO A 535 11.46 5.55 49.16
C PRO A 535 11.89 6.71 50.08
N THR A 536 13.08 6.61 50.66
CA THR A 536 13.61 7.60 51.61
C THR A 536 14.00 8.93 50.96
N LYS A 537 14.28 8.95 49.65
CA LYS A 537 14.49 10.19 48.89
C LYS A 537 13.15 10.83 48.47
N THR A 538 12.17 10.01 48.12
CA THR A 538 10.88 10.47 47.58
C THR A 538 9.92 11.02 48.64
N LEU A 539 10.11 10.65 49.91
CA LEU A 539 9.36 11.21 51.05
C LEU A 539 10.04 12.44 51.70
N ARG A 540 11.28 12.75 51.34
CA ARG A 540 12.08 13.83 51.96
C ARG A 540 12.17 15.10 51.10
N ASP A 541 11.85 15.01 49.81
CA ASP A 541 11.93 16.13 48.84
C ASP A 541 10.61 16.93 48.72
N GLU A 542 9.64 16.72 49.62
CA GLU A 542 8.53 17.63 49.93
C GLU A 542 8.49 17.89 51.44
#